data_AF-A0A817WPQ3-F1
#
_entry.id   AF-A0A817WPQ3-F1
#
_cell.length_a   1.000
_cell.length_b   1.000
_cell.length_c   1.000
_cell.angle_alpha   90.00
_cell.angle_beta   90.00
_cell.angle_gamma   90.00
#
_symmetry.space_group_name_H-M   'P 1'
#
loop_
_entity.id
_entity.type
_entity.pdbx_description
1 polymer ?
#
loop_
_entity_poly.entity_id
_entity_poly.type
_entity_poly.pdbx_seq_one_letter_code
_entity_poly.pdbx_strand_id
1 'polypeptide(L)'
;MRWTNLITVVFLVVWCITIVQSRYDTTQDFREKMFKKRDFYTNNQQKQKQKQKQKQQLWNNALASQSLNERKFADPWMKAIGSVRAYKDGSNSNKFENTRRSWVQLQYLPYFFQRSLRDEPEGVDFSRPIESDTCGRQENAPQFGGRIVGGHEAVPHSWPWQILYQESVSCGPQAGYCTSNCGGSLISADYVLTAAHCLNSNDPKGITITAGIHNKDDADEKANKWEQRSVSQIFVNPGWNSDTIENDIAILRLSEPVNFNEYIQPVCLPGPDPKPDSEVVLIGWGTVSTGGELSPVLKQTEVLVIDNCKEFWSDINGEKQLCFRDPKLTSSSCQGDSGGPALQLHDGQWVIEGVTSFGHRQCEVLDHKMPVVYTRVSAYLPWINGIISS
;
A
#
# COMPACT_ATOMS: atom_id res chain seq x y z
N MET A 1 75.70 -3.16 20.42
CA MET A 1 74.45 -2.79 19.72
C MET A 1 73.81 -4.02 19.05
N ARG A 2 73.22 -4.98 19.80
CA ARG A 2 72.52 -6.13 19.18
C ARG A 2 71.31 -6.68 19.94
N TRP A 3 70.96 -6.13 21.12
CA TRP A 3 69.86 -6.64 21.94
C TRP A 3 68.55 -5.83 21.85
N THR A 4 68.60 -4.56 21.44
CA THR A 4 67.41 -3.71 21.29
C THR A 4 66.53 -4.10 20.09
N ASN A 5 67.12 -4.59 18.99
CA ASN A 5 66.34 -5.02 17.81
C ASN A 5 65.57 -6.33 18.00
N LEU A 6 66.03 -7.23 18.88
CA LEU A 6 65.35 -8.52 19.07
C LEU A 6 64.04 -8.37 19.85
N ILE A 7 64.03 -7.50 20.85
CA ILE A 7 62.86 -7.24 21.71
C ILE A 7 61.74 -6.58 20.90
N THR A 8 62.05 -5.60 20.06
CA THR A 8 61.06 -4.91 19.22
C THR A 8 60.41 -5.85 18.19
N VAL A 9 61.18 -6.77 17.61
CA VAL A 9 60.67 -7.78 16.67
C VAL A 9 59.74 -8.77 17.38
N VAL A 10 60.09 -9.22 18.59
CA VAL A 10 59.22 -10.12 19.38
C VAL A 10 57.89 -9.43 19.75
N PHE A 11 57.92 -8.15 20.15
CA PHE A 11 56.69 -7.41 20.46
C PHE A 11 55.80 -7.23 19.22
N LEU A 12 56.38 -6.93 18.05
CA LEU A 12 55.61 -6.79 16.81
C LEU A 12 54.97 -8.12 16.37
N VAL A 13 55.68 -9.24 16.54
CA VAL A 13 55.15 -10.57 16.20
C VAL A 13 54.01 -10.96 17.16
N VAL A 14 54.16 -10.74 18.47
CA VAL A 14 53.10 -11.02 19.46
C VAL A 14 51.88 -10.11 19.24
N TRP A 15 52.09 -8.85 18.89
CA TRP A 15 51.02 -7.90 18.58
C TRP A 15 50.27 -8.28 17.28
N CYS A 16 50.99 -8.70 16.23
CA CYS A 16 50.36 -9.22 15.01
C CYS A 16 49.55 -10.49 15.27
N ILE A 17 50.07 -11.43 16.06
CA ILE A 17 49.36 -12.67 16.40
C ILE A 17 48.08 -12.37 17.19
N THR A 18 48.12 -11.45 18.15
CA THR A 18 46.93 -11.06 18.93
C THR A 18 45.88 -10.33 18.10
N ILE A 19 46.26 -9.50 17.13
CA ILE A 19 45.33 -8.87 16.19
C ILE A 19 44.69 -9.91 15.26
N VAL A 20 45.47 -10.86 14.75
CA VAL A 20 44.95 -11.92 13.87
C VAL A 20 43.99 -12.83 14.63
N GLN A 21 44.31 -13.20 15.87
CA GLN A 21 43.44 -14.00 16.73
C GLN A 21 42.13 -13.26 17.06
N SER A 22 42.22 -11.98 17.43
CA SER A 22 41.04 -11.14 17.73
C SER A 22 40.11 -10.99 16.51
N ARG A 23 40.68 -10.83 15.30
CA ARG A 23 39.90 -10.83 14.05
C ARG A 23 39.30 -12.19 13.74
N TYR A 24 40.00 -13.28 13.99
CA TYR A 24 39.47 -14.64 13.79
C TYR A 24 38.27 -14.91 14.71
N ASP A 25 38.36 -14.56 15.99
CA ASP A 25 37.30 -14.77 16.98
C ASP A 25 36.05 -13.90 16.69
N THR A 26 36.24 -12.65 16.27
CA THR A 26 35.10 -11.79 15.82
C THR A 26 34.44 -12.33 14.55
N THR A 27 35.19 -12.96 13.65
CA THR A 27 34.62 -13.55 12.43
C THR A 27 33.81 -14.82 12.75
N GLN A 28 34.21 -15.60 13.76
CA GLN A 28 33.46 -16.79 14.20
C GLN A 28 32.16 -16.42 14.94
N ASP A 29 32.20 -15.42 15.84
CA ASP A 29 31.00 -14.91 16.51
C ASP A 29 29.97 -14.34 15.51
N PHE A 30 30.44 -13.63 14.48
CA PHE A 30 29.58 -13.15 13.40
C PHE A 30 28.95 -14.31 12.59
N ARG A 31 29.71 -15.37 12.31
CA ARG A 31 29.21 -16.56 11.63
C ARG A 31 28.16 -17.29 12.46
N GLU A 32 28.38 -17.50 13.75
CA GLU A 32 27.40 -18.14 14.63
C GLU A 32 26.09 -17.33 14.73
N LYS A 33 26.18 -15.99 14.81
CA LYS A 33 25.01 -15.10 14.81
C LYS A 33 24.23 -15.19 13.49
N MET A 34 24.92 -15.28 12.36
CA MET A 34 24.31 -15.49 11.04
C MET A 34 23.61 -16.85 10.93
N PHE A 35 24.23 -17.93 11.43
CA PHE A 35 23.61 -19.26 11.43
C PHE A 35 22.36 -19.32 12.31
N LYS A 36 22.41 -18.80 13.54
CA LYS A 36 21.24 -18.72 14.43
C LYS A 36 20.10 -17.91 13.82
N LYS A 37 20.42 -16.82 13.13
CA LYS A 37 19.44 -15.98 12.42
C LYS A 37 18.82 -16.73 11.24
N ARG A 38 19.62 -17.46 10.44
CA ARG A 38 19.15 -18.31 9.33
C ARG A 38 18.23 -19.44 9.83
N ASP A 39 18.58 -20.10 10.92
CA ASP A 39 17.79 -21.20 11.47
C ASP A 39 16.46 -20.70 12.06
N PHE A 40 16.46 -19.50 12.65
CA PHE A 40 15.23 -18.82 13.10
C PHE A 40 14.28 -18.53 11.93
N TYR A 41 14.78 -17.97 10.81
CA TYR A 41 13.97 -17.74 9.61
C TYR A 41 13.45 -19.04 9.00
N THR A 42 14.29 -20.07 8.93
CA THR A 42 13.92 -21.37 8.34
C THR A 42 12.83 -22.07 9.16
N ASN A 43 12.92 -22.03 10.49
CA ASN A 43 11.90 -22.57 11.39
C ASN A 43 10.57 -21.79 11.31
N ASN A 44 10.61 -20.46 11.16
CA ASN A 44 9.40 -19.68 10.95
C ASN A 44 8.74 -19.97 9.59
N GLN A 45 9.53 -20.16 8.52
CA GLN A 45 8.99 -20.58 7.23
C GLN A 45 8.34 -21.98 7.27
N GLN A 46 8.92 -22.93 8.00
CA GLN A 46 8.32 -24.26 8.18
C GLN A 46 7.01 -24.20 8.96
N LYS A 47 6.93 -23.37 10.02
CA LYS A 47 5.69 -23.14 10.77
C LYS A 47 4.60 -22.50 9.90
N GLN A 48 4.94 -21.54 9.04
CA GLN A 48 3.98 -20.93 8.11
C GLN A 48 3.48 -21.92 7.05
N LYS A 49 4.36 -22.77 6.49
CA LYS A 49 3.96 -23.84 5.57
C LYS A 49 3.03 -24.87 6.23
N GLN A 50 3.26 -25.20 7.51
CA GLN A 50 2.36 -26.08 8.26
C GLN A 50 0.98 -25.45 8.49
N LYS A 51 0.91 -24.15 8.84
CA LYS A 51 -0.36 -23.43 8.98
C LYS A 51 -1.13 -23.35 7.67
N GLN A 52 -0.46 -23.15 6.53
CA GLN A 52 -1.09 -23.17 5.21
C GLN A 52 -1.67 -24.55 4.85
N LYS A 53 -0.92 -25.64 5.12
CA LYS A 53 -1.42 -27.00 4.93
C LYS A 53 -2.65 -27.30 5.79
N GLN A 54 -2.65 -26.81 7.04
CA GLN A 54 -3.78 -26.98 7.96
C GLN A 54 -5.02 -26.20 7.49
N LYS A 55 -4.86 -24.97 7.00
CA LYS A 55 -5.94 -24.18 6.38
C LYS A 55 -6.50 -24.87 5.12
N GLN A 56 -5.64 -25.41 4.26
CA GLN A 56 -6.06 -26.15 3.08
C GLN A 56 -6.87 -27.41 3.43
N GLN A 57 -6.48 -28.10 4.50
CA GLN A 57 -7.18 -29.30 4.96
C GLN A 57 -8.55 -28.97 5.57
N LEU A 58 -8.66 -27.87 6.33
CA LEU A 58 -9.94 -27.37 6.84
C LEU A 58 -10.89 -26.97 5.70
N TRP A 59 -10.36 -26.32 4.67
CA TRP A 59 -11.12 -25.96 3.47
C TRP A 59 -11.65 -27.18 2.71
N ASN A 60 -10.80 -28.19 2.50
CA ASN A 60 -11.20 -29.42 1.83
C ASN A 60 -12.26 -30.19 2.62
N ASN A 61 -12.21 -30.16 3.96
CA ASN A 61 -13.22 -30.77 4.82
C ASN A 61 -14.56 -30.01 4.76
N ALA A 62 -14.53 -28.67 4.68
CA ALA A 62 -15.73 -27.85 4.54
C ALA A 62 -16.45 -28.08 3.19
N LEU A 63 -15.68 -28.30 2.11
CA LEU A 63 -16.23 -28.67 0.80
C LEU A 63 -16.87 -30.06 0.80
N ALA A 64 -16.30 -31.01 1.56
CA ALA A 64 -16.85 -32.35 1.68
C ALA A 64 -18.20 -32.38 2.44
N SER A 65 -18.45 -31.40 3.31
CA SER A 65 -19.68 -31.29 4.11
C SER A 65 -20.83 -30.52 3.45
N GLN A 66 -20.65 -29.96 2.24
CA GLN A 66 -21.72 -29.21 1.54
C GLN A 66 -22.71 -30.12 0.81
N SER A 67 -23.97 -29.67 0.79
CA SER A 67 -25.13 -30.42 0.28
C SER A 67 -25.14 -30.55 -1.24
N LEU A 68 -25.86 -31.56 -1.77
CA LEU A 68 -25.94 -31.86 -3.21
C LEU A 68 -26.47 -30.70 -4.08
N ASN A 69 -27.23 -29.76 -3.50
CA ASN A 69 -27.74 -28.59 -4.23
C ASN A 69 -26.70 -27.47 -4.38
N GLU A 70 -25.78 -27.32 -3.43
CA GLU A 70 -24.70 -26.30 -3.49
C GLU A 70 -23.62 -26.70 -4.50
N ARG A 71 -23.39 -28.01 -4.71
CA ARG A 71 -22.47 -28.52 -5.74
C ARG A 71 -22.89 -28.15 -7.16
N LYS A 72 -24.21 -28.07 -7.44
CA LYS A 72 -24.73 -27.66 -8.76
C LYS A 72 -24.38 -26.22 -9.14
N PHE A 73 -24.19 -25.34 -8.16
CA PHE A 73 -23.77 -23.95 -8.38
C PHE A 73 -22.24 -23.80 -8.50
N ALA A 74 -21.48 -24.70 -7.87
CA ALA A 74 -20.01 -24.70 -7.92
C ALA A 74 -19.42 -25.40 -9.17
N ASP A 75 -20.14 -26.37 -9.76
CA ASP A 75 -19.69 -27.15 -10.92
C ASP A 75 -19.33 -26.33 -12.18
N PRO A 76 -20.06 -25.26 -12.55
CA PRO A 76 -19.69 -24.40 -13.68
C PRO A 76 -18.37 -23.65 -13.47
N TRP A 77 -18.12 -23.20 -12.24
CA TRP A 77 -16.88 -22.52 -11.84
C TRP A 77 -15.69 -23.48 -11.80
N MET A 78 -15.89 -24.72 -11.34
CA MET A 78 -14.85 -25.76 -11.34
C MET A 78 -14.45 -26.21 -12.75
N LYS A 79 -15.39 -26.22 -13.72
CA LYS A 79 -15.07 -26.47 -15.14
C LYS A 79 -14.28 -25.31 -15.78
N ALA A 80 -14.55 -24.07 -15.37
CA ALA A 80 -13.78 -22.90 -15.84
C ALA A 80 -12.34 -22.91 -15.29
N ILE A 81 -12.15 -23.22 -14.00
CA ILE A 81 -10.82 -23.33 -13.38
C ILE A 81 -10.02 -24.52 -13.92
N GLY A 82 -10.68 -25.66 -14.16
CA GLY A 82 -10.06 -26.82 -14.82
C GLY A 82 -9.59 -26.54 -16.25
N SER A 83 -10.31 -25.68 -16.98
CA SER A 83 -9.95 -25.27 -18.34
C SER A 83 -8.76 -24.31 -18.37
N VAL A 84 -8.60 -23.45 -17.36
CA VAL A 84 -7.42 -22.59 -17.19
C VAL A 84 -6.17 -23.39 -16.81
N ARG A 85 -6.33 -24.48 -16.05
CA ARG A 85 -5.22 -25.39 -15.72
C ARG A 85 -4.76 -26.22 -16.92
N ALA A 86 -5.69 -26.65 -17.80
CA ALA A 86 -5.37 -27.41 -19.02
C ALA A 86 -4.69 -26.57 -20.13
N TYR A 87 -4.82 -25.24 -20.09
CA TYR A 87 -4.13 -24.33 -21.01
C TYR A 87 -2.62 -24.20 -20.70
N LYS A 88 -2.22 -24.43 -19.43
CA LYS A 88 -0.81 -24.41 -18.99
C LYS A 88 0.01 -25.63 -19.42
N ASP A 89 -0.64 -26.71 -19.87
CA ASP A 89 0.03 -27.97 -20.25
C ASP A 89 -0.04 -28.28 -21.76
N GLY A 90 -0.36 -27.29 -22.60
CA GLY A 90 -0.04 -27.34 -24.03
C GLY A 90 -0.62 -28.52 -24.82
N SER A 91 -1.94 -28.78 -24.74
CA SER A 91 -2.59 -29.72 -25.67
C SER A 91 -3.89 -29.18 -26.31
N ASN A 92 -3.89 -29.22 -27.64
CA ASN A 92 -5.00 -29.18 -28.61
C ASN A 92 -5.78 -27.87 -28.87
N SER A 93 -5.58 -27.35 -30.08
CA SER A 93 -6.13 -26.12 -30.66
C SER A 93 -7.48 -26.26 -31.40
N ASN A 94 -8.20 -27.37 -31.32
CA ASN A 94 -9.39 -27.62 -32.15
C ASN A 94 -10.74 -27.70 -31.41
N LYS A 95 -10.94 -26.90 -30.36
CA LYS A 95 -12.25 -26.87 -29.66
C LYS A 95 -12.82 -25.48 -29.37
N PHE A 96 -12.38 -24.47 -30.14
CA PHE A 96 -12.80 -23.08 -29.94
C PHE A 96 -13.99 -22.63 -30.82
N GLU A 97 -14.42 -23.40 -31.81
CA GLU A 97 -15.48 -22.96 -32.73
C GLU A 97 -16.92 -23.28 -32.30
N ASN A 98 -17.13 -24.22 -31.37
CA ASN A 98 -18.50 -24.59 -30.93
C ASN A 98 -18.96 -23.93 -29.63
N THR A 99 -18.12 -23.19 -28.91
CA THR A 99 -18.51 -22.48 -27.68
C THR A 99 -18.83 -21.00 -27.90
N ARG A 100 -18.60 -20.48 -29.12
CA ARG A 100 -18.91 -19.09 -29.48
C ARG A 100 -20.37 -18.87 -29.92
N ARG A 101 -21.14 -19.94 -30.12
CA ARG A 101 -22.56 -19.87 -30.56
C ARG A 101 -23.60 -19.87 -29.43
N SER A 102 -23.20 -19.99 -28.17
CA SER A 102 -24.14 -20.00 -27.01
C SER A 102 -24.09 -18.72 -26.16
N TRP A 103 -23.30 -17.72 -26.53
CA TRP A 103 -23.13 -16.48 -25.76
C TRP A 103 -23.90 -15.25 -26.31
N VAL A 104 -24.74 -15.41 -27.36
CA VAL A 104 -25.48 -14.30 -27.99
C VAL A 104 -27.00 -14.43 -27.83
N GLN A 105 -27.50 -15.11 -26.79
CA GLN A 105 -28.95 -15.34 -26.66
C GLN A 105 -29.54 -15.22 -25.25
N LEU A 106 -29.02 -14.30 -24.42
CA LEU A 106 -29.64 -13.93 -23.13
C LEU A 106 -29.55 -12.41 -22.85
N GLN A 107 -29.74 -11.60 -23.89
CA GLN A 107 -30.27 -10.25 -23.75
C GLN A 107 -31.73 -10.32 -24.21
N TYR A 108 -32.63 -9.61 -23.52
CA TYR A 108 -34.11 -9.61 -23.65
C TYR A 108 -34.87 -10.61 -22.78
N LEU A 109 -35.34 -10.15 -21.62
CA LEU A 109 -36.75 -10.22 -21.17
C LEU A 109 -36.99 -9.09 -20.14
N PRO A 110 -38.18 -8.46 -20.08
CA PRO A 110 -38.35 -7.03 -19.78
C PRO A 110 -38.91 -6.72 -18.39
N TYR A 111 -38.73 -5.44 -18.00
CA TYR A 111 -39.62 -4.62 -17.17
C TYR A 111 -41.06 -5.17 -17.09
N PHE A 112 -41.55 -5.55 -15.91
CA PHE A 112 -42.94 -5.37 -15.45
C PHE A 112 -43.15 -6.07 -14.08
N PHE A 113 -42.97 -5.33 -12.99
CA PHE A 113 -43.89 -5.34 -11.84
C PHE A 113 -43.61 -4.11 -11.00
N GLN A 114 -44.34 -3.03 -11.28
CA GLN A 114 -44.22 -1.75 -10.58
C GLN A 114 -45.34 -1.62 -9.56
N ARG A 115 -44.96 -1.10 -8.38
CA ARG A 115 -45.73 -0.23 -7.47
C ARG A 115 -46.95 -0.79 -6.73
N SER A 116 -46.88 -0.67 -5.39
CA SER A 116 -47.82 0.07 -4.51
C SER A 116 -47.50 -0.37 -3.07
N LEU A 117 -46.84 0.43 -2.23
CA LEU A 117 -47.31 1.43 -1.24
C LEU A 117 -46.04 1.67 -0.39
N ARG A 118 -45.67 2.81 0.21
CA ARG A 118 -46.35 3.97 0.75
C ARG A 118 -45.22 4.98 1.07
N ASP A 119 -45.53 6.26 1.04
CA ASP A 119 -44.64 7.38 1.38
C ASP A 119 -44.01 7.27 2.78
N GLU A 120 -42.69 7.52 2.91
CA GLU A 120 -41.94 7.95 4.11
C GLU A 120 -40.60 8.60 3.63
N PRO A 121 -40.00 9.55 4.37
CA PRO A 121 -39.16 10.62 3.83
C PRO A 121 -37.73 10.19 3.46
N GLU A 122 -37.09 11.00 2.63
CA GLU A 122 -35.76 10.86 2.06
C GLU A 122 -34.69 10.43 3.08
N GLY A 123 -34.42 9.12 3.11
CA GLY A 123 -33.20 8.55 3.67
C GLY A 123 -32.12 8.59 2.60
N VAL A 124 -30.98 9.22 2.91
CA VAL A 124 -29.78 9.20 2.06
C VAL A 124 -29.35 7.74 1.85
N ASP A 125 -29.35 7.33 0.58
CA ASP A 125 -28.96 6.00 0.12
C ASP A 125 -27.43 5.90 0.06
N PHE A 126 -26.82 5.43 1.15
CA PHE A 126 -25.36 5.23 1.27
C PHE A 126 -24.82 4.01 0.49
N SER A 127 -25.62 3.37 -0.36
CA SER A 127 -25.23 2.17 -1.11
C SER A 127 -24.90 2.41 -2.59
N ARG A 128 -24.84 3.67 -3.04
CA ARG A 128 -24.50 3.99 -4.43
C ARG A 128 -23.00 4.16 -4.65
N PRO A 129 -22.45 3.59 -5.75
CA PRO A 129 -21.17 4.02 -6.28
C PRO A 129 -21.20 5.54 -6.48
N ILE A 130 -20.14 6.22 -6.03
CA ILE A 130 -19.93 7.67 -6.16
C ILE A 130 -20.26 8.08 -7.60
N GLU A 131 -21.37 8.79 -7.79
CA GLU A 131 -21.62 9.53 -9.03
C GLU A 131 -20.45 10.50 -9.22
N SER A 132 -19.94 10.58 -10.46
CA SER A 132 -18.67 11.25 -10.79
C SER A 132 -18.53 12.70 -10.33
N ASP A 133 -19.61 13.34 -9.85
CA ASP A 133 -19.59 14.70 -9.30
C ASP A 133 -19.25 14.78 -7.79
N THR A 134 -19.07 13.65 -7.08
CA THR A 134 -18.93 13.64 -5.60
C THR A 134 -17.54 13.28 -5.06
N CYS A 135 -16.54 13.10 -5.93
CA CYS A 135 -15.14 12.85 -5.52
C CYS A 135 -14.18 13.91 -6.06
N GLY A 136 -12.98 13.98 -5.47
CA GLY A 136 -11.87 14.79 -5.97
C GLY A 136 -12.13 16.29 -5.93
N ARG A 137 -13.09 16.72 -5.11
CA ARG A 137 -13.45 18.13 -4.88
C ARG A 137 -13.06 18.51 -3.46
N GLN A 138 -12.54 19.73 -3.32
CA GLN A 138 -12.13 20.31 -2.05
C GLN A 138 -12.66 21.74 -1.99
N GLU A 139 -13.11 22.16 -0.81
CA GLU A 139 -13.55 23.54 -0.59
C GLU A 139 -12.35 24.49 -0.51
N ASN A 140 -11.30 24.08 0.19
CA ASN A 140 -10.06 24.82 0.32
C ASN A 140 -9.10 24.43 -0.81
N ALA A 141 -8.83 25.35 -1.74
CA ALA A 141 -7.89 25.10 -2.81
C ALA A 141 -6.44 25.02 -2.29
N PRO A 142 -5.64 24.03 -2.72
CA PRO A 142 -4.23 23.99 -2.39
C PRO A 142 -3.50 25.17 -3.03
N GLN A 143 -2.46 25.67 -2.35
CA GLN A 143 -1.59 26.72 -2.87
C GLN A 143 -0.22 26.14 -3.22
N PHE A 144 0.20 26.41 -4.45
CA PHE A 144 1.47 25.99 -5.01
C PHE A 144 2.34 27.24 -5.15
N GLY A 145 3.38 27.37 -4.32
CA GLY A 145 4.18 28.59 -4.27
C GLY A 145 5.02 28.73 -3.02
N GLY A 146 6.28 28.30 -3.08
CA GLY A 146 7.26 28.46 -2.00
C GLY A 146 8.49 27.61 -2.28
N ARG A 147 9.69 28.19 -2.25
CA ARG A 147 10.95 27.50 -2.57
C ARG A 147 11.46 26.68 -1.38
N ILE A 148 10.77 25.61 -1.00
CA ILE A 148 11.19 24.81 0.17
C ILE A 148 11.56 23.38 -0.21
N VAL A 149 12.73 22.97 0.28
CA VAL A 149 13.33 21.63 0.20
C VAL A 149 12.58 20.70 1.18
N GLY A 150 12.19 19.50 0.75
CA GLY A 150 11.42 18.55 1.59
C GLY A 150 9.90 18.80 1.69
N GLY A 151 9.33 19.52 0.70
CA GLY A 151 7.92 19.91 0.66
C GLY A 151 7.60 21.13 1.53
N HIS A 152 6.46 21.76 1.29
CA HIS A 152 5.93 22.86 2.11
C HIS A 152 4.67 22.43 2.85
N GLU A 153 4.32 23.16 3.91
CA GLU A 153 3.06 22.95 4.61
C GLU A 153 1.90 23.13 3.62
N ALA A 154 0.98 22.16 3.60
CA ALA A 154 -0.23 22.26 2.81
C ALA A 154 -1.13 23.37 3.37
N VAL A 155 -1.97 23.95 2.52
CA VAL A 155 -3.05 24.81 3.04
C VAL A 155 -3.92 23.94 3.97
N PRO A 156 -4.20 24.37 5.21
CA PRO A 156 -5.00 23.56 6.13
C PRO A 156 -6.28 23.07 5.47
N HIS A 157 -6.51 21.76 5.56
CA HIS A 157 -7.70 21.09 5.03
C HIS A 157 -7.90 21.20 3.52
N SER A 158 -6.85 21.46 2.74
CA SER A 158 -6.92 21.46 1.27
C SER A 158 -6.89 20.06 0.63
N TRP A 159 -6.68 19.01 1.43
CA TRP A 159 -6.59 17.62 0.99
C TRP A 159 -7.54 16.71 1.78
N PRO A 160 -8.86 16.84 1.58
CA PRO A 160 -9.88 16.23 2.45
C PRO A 160 -9.98 14.70 2.38
N TRP A 161 -9.32 14.07 1.40
CA TRP A 161 -9.22 12.61 1.27
C TRP A 161 -8.02 12.02 1.99
N GLN A 162 -7.10 12.84 2.50
CA GLN A 162 -5.89 12.33 3.13
C GLN A 162 -6.23 11.63 4.45
N ILE A 163 -5.68 10.43 4.62
CA ILE A 163 -5.87 9.60 5.80
C ILE A 163 -4.58 9.44 6.57
N LEU A 164 -4.66 9.53 7.89
CA LEU A 164 -3.64 9.02 8.79
C LEU A 164 -4.02 7.60 9.24
N TYR A 165 -3.20 6.64 8.83
CA TYR A 165 -3.24 5.25 9.30
C TYR A 165 -2.32 5.11 10.51
N GLN A 166 -2.83 4.53 11.59
CA GLN A 166 -2.05 4.22 12.78
C GLN A 166 -2.30 2.80 13.24
N GLU A 167 -1.24 2.03 13.46
CA GLU A 167 -1.31 0.67 13.99
C GLU A 167 -0.35 0.51 15.17
N SER A 168 -0.82 -0.07 16.27
CA SER A 168 0.05 -0.43 17.40
C SER A 168 0.83 -1.71 17.07
N VAL A 169 2.15 -1.59 16.94
CA VAL A 169 3.05 -2.68 16.58
C VAL A 169 4.05 -2.96 17.68
N SER A 170 4.55 -4.20 17.77
CA SER A 170 5.60 -4.54 18.72
C SER A 170 6.95 -4.05 18.21
N CYS A 171 7.64 -3.22 18.99
CA CYS A 171 8.88 -2.56 18.57
C CYS A 171 10.13 -3.22 19.17
N GLY A 172 9.94 -4.46 19.63
CA GLY A 172 10.98 -5.32 20.16
C GLY A 172 10.72 -5.71 21.62
N PRO A 173 11.42 -6.75 22.11
CA PRO A 173 11.21 -7.29 23.46
C PRO A 173 11.45 -6.26 24.58
N GLN A 174 12.32 -5.27 24.33
CA GLN A 174 12.68 -4.23 25.31
C GLN A 174 11.91 -2.91 25.13
N ALA A 175 11.34 -2.65 23.95
CA ALA A 175 10.71 -1.37 23.63
C ALA A 175 9.18 -1.37 23.78
N GLY A 176 8.57 -2.54 23.98
CA GLY A 176 7.12 -2.67 24.12
C GLY A 176 6.38 -2.47 22.80
N TYR A 177 5.38 -1.59 22.80
CA TYR A 177 4.58 -1.23 21.63
C TYR A 177 4.90 0.18 21.16
N CYS A 178 4.98 0.38 19.85
CA CYS A 178 5.05 1.70 19.23
C CYS A 178 4.05 1.79 18.07
N THR A 179 3.78 3.02 17.63
CA THR A 179 2.79 3.26 16.58
C THR A 179 3.46 3.29 15.21
N SER A 180 3.10 2.35 14.35
CA SER A 180 3.38 2.41 12.91
C SER A 180 2.44 3.45 12.30
N ASN A 181 2.99 4.40 11.54
CA ASN A 181 2.20 5.42 10.85
C ASN A 181 2.38 5.25 9.33
N CYS A 182 1.26 5.32 8.62
CA CYS A 182 1.19 5.36 7.17
C CYS A 182 0.17 6.42 6.73
N GLY A 183 0.19 6.75 5.46
CA GLY A 183 -0.89 7.43 4.77
C GLY A 183 -1.96 6.47 4.25
N GLY A 184 -3.03 7.06 3.75
CA GLY A 184 -4.05 6.41 2.96
C GLY A 184 -4.89 7.45 2.24
N SER A 185 -5.85 7.00 1.45
CA SER A 185 -6.79 7.88 0.78
C SER A 185 -8.20 7.37 0.91
N LEU A 186 -9.11 8.25 1.32
CA LEU A 186 -10.52 7.97 1.34
C LEU A 186 -11.02 7.88 -0.11
N ILE A 187 -11.54 6.71 -0.51
CA ILE A 187 -12.09 6.47 -1.86
C ILE A 187 -13.61 6.30 -1.84
N SER A 188 -14.20 6.12 -0.66
CA SER A 188 -15.65 6.22 -0.37
C SER A 188 -15.84 6.58 1.11
N ALA A 189 -17.09 6.72 1.56
CA ALA A 189 -17.39 7.00 2.96
C ALA A 189 -16.86 5.91 3.92
N ASP A 190 -16.65 4.68 3.45
CA ASP A 190 -16.25 3.54 4.28
C ASP A 190 -15.07 2.74 3.72
N TYR A 191 -14.42 3.18 2.64
CA TYR A 191 -13.25 2.54 2.06
C TYR A 191 -12.04 3.47 1.99
N VAL A 192 -10.91 2.97 2.49
CA VAL A 192 -9.60 3.63 2.43
C VAL A 192 -8.66 2.79 1.58
N LEU A 193 -8.00 3.43 0.62
CA LEU A 193 -6.92 2.85 -0.17
C LEU A 193 -5.57 3.15 0.49
N THR A 194 -4.71 2.15 0.63
CA THR A 194 -3.36 2.30 1.20
C THR A 194 -2.41 1.24 0.62
N ALA A 195 -1.16 1.22 1.07
CA ALA A 195 -0.17 0.22 0.68
C ALA A 195 -0.34 -1.07 1.49
N ALA A 196 -0.06 -2.21 0.88
CA ALA A 196 -0.12 -3.50 1.56
C ALA A 196 1.00 -3.63 2.62
N HIS A 197 2.17 -3.04 2.38
CA HIS A 197 3.28 -3.09 3.33
C HIS A 197 3.04 -2.29 4.62
N CYS A 198 2.04 -1.40 4.64
CA CYS A 198 1.64 -0.67 5.85
C CYS A 198 1.01 -1.58 6.91
N LEU A 199 0.46 -2.72 6.48
CA LEU A 199 -0.20 -3.69 7.34
C LEU A 199 0.83 -4.61 7.99
N ASN A 200 0.91 -4.59 9.32
CA ASN A 200 1.74 -5.56 10.04
C ASN A 200 1.12 -6.97 10.05
N SER A 201 -0.21 -7.06 9.94
CA SER A 201 -0.92 -8.33 9.77
C SER A 201 -2.26 -8.16 9.06
N ASN A 202 -2.93 -9.28 8.72
CA ASN A 202 -4.29 -9.25 8.18
C ASN A 202 -5.37 -9.22 9.30
N ASP A 203 -5.02 -8.81 10.52
CA ASP A 203 -5.95 -8.58 11.62
C ASP A 203 -6.26 -7.08 11.71
N PRO A 204 -7.52 -6.65 11.56
CA PRO A 204 -7.89 -5.23 11.66
C PRO A 204 -7.73 -4.65 13.07
N LYS A 205 -7.54 -5.48 14.10
CA LYS A 205 -7.41 -5.02 15.48
C LYS A 205 -6.19 -4.14 15.67
N GLY A 206 -6.41 -2.99 16.32
CA GLY A 206 -5.35 -2.04 16.64
C GLY A 206 -5.03 -1.06 15.52
N ILE A 207 -5.74 -1.16 14.38
CA ILE A 207 -5.69 -0.17 13.30
C ILE A 207 -6.72 0.93 13.59
N THR A 208 -6.25 2.17 13.59
CA THR A 208 -7.06 3.38 13.68
C THR A 208 -6.84 4.23 12.43
N ILE A 209 -7.94 4.63 11.80
CA ILE A 209 -7.98 5.52 10.65
C ILE A 209 -8.49 6.87 11.13
N THR A 210 -7.76 7.93 10.80
CA THR A 210 -8.18 9.31 11.09
C THR A 210 -8.30 10.11 9.79
N ALA A 211 -9.45 10.74 9.58
CA ALA A 211 -9.77 11.61 8.44
C ALA A 211 -9.98 13.06 8.89
N GLY A 212 -9.84 14.05 8.00
CA GLY A 212 -10.13 15.46 8.29
C GLY A 212 -9.06 16.18 9.11
N ILE A 213 -7.81 15.76 8.99
CA ILE A 213 -6.70 16.28 9.79
C ILE A 213 -5.72 17.07 8.94
N HIS A 214 -5.24 18.20 9.47
CA HIS A 214 -4.08 18.91 8.95
C HIS A 214 -2.93 18.83 9.93
N ASN A 215 -3.18 19.26 11.18
CA ASN A 215 -2.21 19.21 12.26
C ASN A 215 -2.62 18.15 13.30
N LYS A 216 -1.88 17.04 13.35
CA LYS A 216 -2.18 15.90 14.23
C LYS A 216 -2.07 16.23 15.74
N ASP A 217 -1.37 17.31 16.07
CA ASP A 217 -1.15 17.76 17.45
C ASP A 217 -2.09 18.91 17.86
N ASP A 218 -2.97 19.38 16.95
CA ASP A 218 -3.92 20.45 17.23
C ASP A 218 -5.17 19.94 17.96
N ALA A 219 -5.47 20.55 19.11
CA ALA A 219 -6.56 20.13 19.98
C ALA A 219 -7.96 20.50 19.43
N ASP A 220 -8.08 21.59 18.66
CA ASP A 220 -9.34 22.00 18.04
C ASP A 220 -9.68 21.07 16.87
N GLU A 221 -8.71 20.74 16.02
CA GLU A 221 -8.92 19.76 14.95
C GLU A 221 -9.37 18.41 15.50
N LYS A 222 -8.74 17.98 16.59
CA LYS A 222 -9.08 16.75 17.31
C LYS A 222 -10.50 16.76 17.90
N ALA A 223 -11.00 17.92 18.31
CA ALA A 223 -12.32 18.03 18.91
C ALA A 223 -13.42 18.20 17.86
N ASN A 224 -13.15 18.90 16.76
CA ASN A 224 -14.19 19.49 15.93
C ASN A 224 -14.10 19.17 14.42
N LYS A 225 -12.95 18.67 13.91
CA LYS A 225 -12.75 18.50 12.46
C LYS A 225 -12.52 17.05 12.06
N TRP A 226 -11.77 16.31 12.88
CA TRP A 226 -11.35 14.98 12.50
C TRP A 226 -12.38 13.90 12.83
N GLU A 227 -12.35 12.79 12.10
CA GLU A 227 -13.14 11.61 12.41
C GLU A 227 -12.23 10.39 12.53
N GLN A 228 -12.36 9.64 13.63
CA GLN A 228 -11.65 8.38 13.85
C GLN A 228 -12.58 7.20 13.61
N ARG A 229 -12.06 6.19 12.90
CA ARG A 229 -12.73 4.91 12.67
C ARG A 229 -11.76 3.75 12.91
N SER A 230 -12.31 2.66 13.41
CA SER A 230 -11.62 1.37 13.40
C SER A 230 -11.83 0.69 12.04
N VAL A 231 -11.02 -0.33 11.75
CA VAL A 231 -11.16 -1.14 10.53
C VAL A 231 -12.03 -2.36 10.84
N SER A 232 -13.02 -2.66 9.98
CA SER A 232 -13.83 -3.88 10.06
C SER A 232 -13.25 -5.01 9.22
N GLN A 233 -12.67 -4.67 8.06
CA GLN A 233 -12.15 -5.65 7.11
C GLN A 233 -10.93 -5.11 6.35
N ILE A 234 -9.97 -6.00 6.09
CA ILE A 234 -8.76 -5.72 5.31
C ILE A 234 -8.81 -6.56 4.03
N PHE A 235 -8.58 -5.90 2.90
CA PHE A 235 -8.42 -6.53 1.60
C PHE A 235 -7.01 -6.26 1.08
N VAL A 236 -6.11 -7.22 1.27
CA VAL A 236 -4.78 -7.17 0.67
C VAL A 236 -4.84 -7.73 -0.74
N ASN A 237 -4.16 -7.09 -1.69
CA ASN A 237 -4.07 -7.64 -3.04
C ASN A 237 -3.51 -9.08 -3.00
N PRO A 238 -4.15 -10.06 -3.65
CA PRO A 238 -3.72 -11.46 -3.57
C PRO A 238 -2.36 -11.72 -4.21
N GLY A 239 -1.87 -10.81 -5.06
CA GLY A 239 -0.54 -10.84 -5.64
C GLY A 239 0.53 -10.16 -4.78
N TRP A 240 0.18 -9.56 -3.64
CA TRP A 240 1.14 -8.85 -2.77
C TRP A 240 2.32 -9.76 -2.41
N ASN A 241 3.53 -9.28 -2.66
CA ASN A 241 4.76 -9.97 -2.31
C ASN A 241 5.73 -9.02 -1.62
N SER A 242 5.95 -9.23 -0.31
CA SER A 242 6.84 -8.41 0.50
C SER A 242 8.33 -8.52 0.12
N ASP A 243 8.74 -9.59 -0.57
CA ASP A 243 10.13 -9.78 -0.98
C ASP A 243 10.47 -8.95 -2.23
N THR A 244 9.50 -8.79 -3.14
CA THR A 244 9.66 -8.03 -4.39
C THR A 244 8.98 -6.66 -4.38
N ILE A 245 8.15 -6.39 -3.36
CA ILE A 245 7.32 -5.18 -3.22
C ILE A 245 6.40 -5.00 -4.45
N GLU A 246 5.95 -6.11 -5.04
CA GLU A 246 4.97 -6.10 -6.14
C GLU A 246 3.54 -6.21 -5.62
N ASN A 247 2.61 -5.52 -6.30
CA ASN A 247 1.18 -5.47 -5.94
C ASN A 247 0.96 -4.90 -4.52
N ASP A 248 1.71 -3.85 -4.20
CA ASP A 248 1.69 -3.16 -2.91
C ASP A 248 0.47 -2.25 -2.77
N ILE A 249 -0.70 -2.87 -2.59
CA ILE A 249 -1.97 -2.17 -2.46
C ILE A 249 -2.93 -2.96 -1.58
N ALA A 250 -3.63 -2.23 -0.71
CA ALA A 250 -4.64 -2.76 0.17
C ALA A 250 -5.83 -1.79 0.28
N ILE A 251 -7.02 -2.35 0.51
CA ILE A 251 -8.23 -1.59 0.83
C ILE A 251 -8.64 -1.94 2.25
N LEU A 252 -8.98 -0.92 3.03
CA LEU A 252 -9.50 -1.06 4.38
C LEU A 252 -10.97 -0.65 4.35
N ARG A 253 -11.85 -1.51 4.87
CA ARG A 253 -13.23 -1.13 5.14
C ARG A 253 -13.33 -0.63 6.57
N LEU A 254 -13.89 0.56 6.74
CA LEU A 254 -14.11 1.16 8.04
C LEU A 254 -15.20 0.40 8.81
N SER A 255 -15.19 0.50 10.13
CA SER A 255 -16.24 -0.07 10.99
C SER A 255 -17.59 0.60 10.77
N GLU A 256 -17.55 1.90 10.48
CA GLU A 256 -18.70 2.73 10.18
C GLU A 256 -18.25 3.80 9.15
N PRO A 257 -19.13 4.25 8.26
CA PRO A 257 -18.82 5.34 7.34
C PRO A 257 -18.42 6.62 8.07
N VAL A 258 -17.55 7.44 7.46
CA VAL A 258 -17.31 8.83 7.86
C VAL A 258 -18.39 9.74 7.30
N ASN A 259 -18.60 10.91 7.92
CA ASN A 259 -19.51 11.91 7.37
C ASN A 259 -18.73 12.86 6.47
N PHE A 260 -19.18 13.00 5.23
CA PHE A 260 -18.58 13.97 4.32
C PHE A 260 -18.91 15.39 4.75
N ASN A 261 -17.89 16.25 4.72
CA ASN A 261 -17.95 17.66 5.06
C ASN A 261 -16.81 18.42 4.35
N GLU A 262 -16.60 19.70 4.68
CA GLU A 262 -15.54 20.53 4.09
C GLU A 262 -14.10 20.01 4.31
N TYR A 263 -13.90 19.16 5.32
CA TYR A 263 -12.61 18.56 5.72
C TYR A 263 -12.46 17.09 5.28
N ILE A 264 -13.56 16.41 4.97
CA ILE A 264 -13.60 14.96 4.69
C ILE A 264 -14.39 14.71 3.40
N GLN A 265 -13.68 14.33 2.35
CA GLN A 265 -14.24 14.02 1.02
C GLN A 265 -13.42 12.90 0.37
N PRO A 266 -14.00 12.08 -0.50
CA PRO A 266 -13.26 11.03 -1.20
C PRO A 266 -12.46 11.60 -2.37
N VAL A 267 -11.30 10.99 -2.69
CA VAL A 267 -10.56 11.23 -3.93
C VAL A 267 -11.17 10.40 -5.07
N CYS A 268 -11.10 10.89 -6.30
CA CYS A 268 -11.52 10.08 -7.45
C CYS A 268 -10.50 8.99 -7.76
N LEU A 269 -11.01 7.81 -8.18
CA LEU A 269 -10.16 6.80 -8.80
C LEU A 269 -9.70 7.28 -10.19
N PRO A 270 -8.49 6.86 -10.64
CA PRO A 270 -7.91 7.38 -11.86
C PRO A 270 -8.61 6.86 -13.11
N GLY A 271 -8.49 7.64 -14.19
CA GLY A 271 -8.86 7.23 -15.54
C GLY A 271 -7.62 6.80 -16.33
N PRO A 272 -7.24 7.53 -17.39
CA PRO A 272 -5.97 7.31 -18.09
C PRO A 272 -4.76 7.56 -17.18
N ASP A 273 -3.70 6.80 -17.40
CA ASP A 273 -2.42 6.99 -16.70
C ASP A 273 -1.83 8.39 -16.93
N PRO A 274 -1.08 8.92 -15.95
CA PRO A 274 -0.46 10.23 -16.06
C PRO A 274 0.66 10.16 -17.10
N LYS A 275 0.80 11.23 -17.89
CA LYS A 275 1.79 11.30 -18.97
C LYS A 275 3.19 11.56 -18.40
N PRO A 276 4.25 11.17 -19.13
CA PRO A 276 5.62 11.49 -18.75
C PRO A 276 5.79 13.00 -18.63
N ASP A 277 6.61 13.45 -17.68
CA ASP A 277 6.83 14.87 -17.37
C ASP A 277 5.57 15.67 -16.96
N SER A 278 4.42 15.01 -16.74
CA SER A 278 3.26 15.67 -16.14
C SER A 278 3.47 15.87 -14.64
N GLU A 279 2.84 16.93 -14.11
CA GLU A 279 2.91 17.26 -12.69
C GLU A 279 1.99 16.37 -11.87
N VAL A 280 2.50 15.95 -10.72
CA VAL A 280 1.79 15.16 -9.71
C VAL A 280 2.07 15.78 -8.34
N VAL A 281 1.06 15.79 -7.48
CA VAL A 281 1.18 16.30 -6.12
C VAL A 281 1.26 15.13 -5.15
N LEU A 282 2.26 15.17 -4.27
CA LEU A 282 2.43 14.22 -3.17
C LEU A 282 2.07 14.92 -1.87
N ILE A 283 1.38 14.22 -0.98
CA ILE A 283 0.97 14.74 0.33
C ILE A 283 1.24 13.74 1.46
N GLY A 284 1.61 14.23 2.64
CA GLY A 284 1.87 13.36 3.78
C GLY A 284 2.44 14.06 5.03
N TRP A 285 2.51 13.29 6.12
CA TRP A 285 3.14 13.68 7.39
C TRP A 285 4.51 13.02 7.58
N GLY A 286 5.05 12.40 6.53
CA GLY A 286 6.31 11.70 6.59
C GLY A 286 7.47 12.59 7.04
N THR A 287 8.55 11.94 7.45
CA THR A 287 9.74 12.62 7.93
C THR A 287 10.38 13.39 6.78
N VAL A 288 10.93 14.58 7.04
CA VAL A 288 11.67 15.34 6.00
C VAL A 288 13.12 14.90 5.87
N SER A 289 13.59 14.09 6.81
CA SER A 289 14.96 13.61 6.93
C SER A 289 14.96 12.15 7.36
N THR A 290 16.09 11.47 7.09
CA THR A 290 16.20 10.04 7.41
C THR A 290 16.22 9.84 8.92
N GLY A 291 15.23 9.14 9.47
CA GLY A 291 15.10 8.94 10.92
C GLY A 291 14.73 10.21 11.69
N GLY A 292 14.23 11.24 10.99
CA GLY A 292 13.64 12.42 11.61
C GLY A 292 12.29 12.14 12.27
N GLU A 293 11.69 13.17 12.86
CA GLU A 293 10.34 13.09 13.39
C GLU A 293 9.30 13.30 12.29
N LEU A 294 8.14 12.67 12.44
CA LEU A 294 6.99 12.90 11.57
C LEU A 294 6.52 14.35 11.72
N SER A 295 6.19 14.98 10.60
CA SER A 295 5.66 16.34 10.60
C SER A 295 4.35 16.41 11.39
N PRO A 296 4.16 17.41 12.28
CA PRO A 296 2.87 17.64 12.93
C PRO A 296 1.80 18.07 11.93
N VAL A 297 2.19 18.89 10.95
CA VAL A 297 1.33 19.44 9.90
C VAL A 297 1.45 18.65 8.61
N LEU A 298 0.36 18.60 7.82
CA LEU A 298 0.36 17.97 6.51
C LEU A 298 1.25 18.78 5.56
N LYS A 299 2.10 18.09 4.83
CA LYS A 299 2.96 18.68 3.80
C LYS A 299 2.52 18.26 2.42
N GLN A 300 2.90 19.07 1.43
CA GLN A 300 2.72 18.79 0.02
C GLN A 300 3.99 19.13 -0.77
N THR A 301 4.16 18.48 -1.93
CA THR A 301 5.20 18.81 -2.89
C THR A 301 4.76 18.42 -4.30
N GLU A 302 5.20 19.20 -5.28
CA GLU A 302 5.01 18.93 -6.71
C GLU A 302 6.20 18.14 -7.26
N VAL A 303 5.91 17.08 -8.02
CA VAL A 303 6.89 16.19 -8.66
C VAL A 303 6.49 15.89 -10.11
N LEU A 304 7.40 15.30 -10.88
CA LEU A 304 7.14 14.90 -12.26
C LEU A 304 7.10 13.38 -12.42
N VAL A 305 6.28 12.90 -13.36
CA VAL A 305 6.28 11.50 -13.81
C VAL A 305 7.57 11.17 -14.55
N ILE A 306 8.17 10.03 -14.18
CA ILE A 306 9.41 9.52 -14.76
C ILE A 306 9.19 8.15 -15.40
N ASP A 307 9.39 8.06 -16.71
CA ASP A 307 9.21 6.82 -17.48
C ASP A 307 10.40 5.87 -17.44
N ASN A 308 11.62 6.40 -17.34
CA ASN A 308 12.85 5.63 -17.33
C ASN A 308 13.18 5.04 -15.95
N CYS A 309 12.16 4.68 -15.16
CA CYS A 309 12.37 4.24 -13.79
C CYS A 309 13.23 2.97 -13.66
N LYS A 310 13.22 2.12 -14.69
CA LYS A 310 14.07 0.92 -14.80
C LYS A 310 15.58 1.21 -14.76
N GLU A 311 15.99 2.43 -15.11
CA GLU A 311 17.40 2.84 -15.01
C GLU A 311 17.85 3.00 -13.55
N PHE A 312 16.90 3.23 -12.64
CA PHE A 312 17.14 3.42 -11.22
C PHE A 312 16.79 2.15 -10.41
N TRP A 313 15.78 1.42 -10.85
CA TRP A 313 15.24 0.23 -10.19
C TRP A 313 15.14 -0.93 -11.18
N SER A 314 16.09 -1.86 -11.18
CA SER A 314 16.18 -2.94 -12.19
C SER A 314 14.95 -3.84 -12.24
N ASP A 315 14.30 -4.04 -11.10
CA ASP A 315 13.23 -5.03 -10.93
C ASP A 315 11.83 -4.41 -11.03
N ILE A 316 11.74 -3.13 -11.44
CA ILE A 316 10.46 -2.42 -11.50
C ILE A 316 9.57 -2.90 -12.65
N ASN A 317 8.29 -3.11 -12.35
CA ASN A 317 7.27 -3.45 -13.31
C ASN A 317 6.45 -2.21 -13.69
N GLY A 318 6.81 -1.58 -14.82
CA GLY A 318 6.14 -0.36 -15.30
C GLY A 318 4.65 -0.50 -15.60
N GLU A 319 4.13 -1.72 -15.78
CA GLU A 319 2.68 -1.96 -15.95
C GLU A 319 1.91 -1.84 -14.62
N LYS A 320 2.61 -1.99 -13.49
CA LYS A 320 2.02 -2.04 -12.14
C LYS A 320 2.54 -0.96 -11.21
N GLN A 321 3.61 -0.29 -11.59
CA GLN A 321 4.33 0.68 -10.78
C GLN A 321 4.58 1.96 -11.59
N LEU A 322 4.54 3.07 -10.89
CA LEU A 322 4.81 4.43 -11.37
C LEU A 322 6.00 4.99 -10.61
N CYS A 323 6.65 5.99 -11.20
CA CYS A 323 7.76 6.67 -10.58
C CYS A 323 7.61 8.17 -10.70
N PHE A 324 7.86 8.85 -9.58
CA PHE A 324 7.87 10.30 -9.54
C PHE A 324 9.18 10.81 -8.97
N ARG A 325 9.57 12.00 -9.41
CA ARG A 325 10.79 12.67 -8.95
C ARG A 325 10.59 14.17 -8.90
N ASP A 326 11.11 14.80 -7.84
CA ASP A 326 11.21 16.25 -7.79
C ASP A 326 12.13 16.74 -8.92
N PRO A 327 11.64 17.64 -9.81
CA PRO A 327 12.47 18.22 -10.86
C PRO A 327 13.71 18.95 -10.33
N LYS A 328 13.64 19.48 -9.11
CA LYS A 328 14.75 20.21 -8.46
C LYS A 328 15.67 19.30 -7.65
N LEU A 329 15.29 18.03 -7.45
CA LEU A 329 16.05 17.05 -6.66
C LEU A 329 16.27 17.48 -5.21
N THR A 330 15.31 18.22 -4.67
CA THR A 330 15.28 18.80 -3.33
C THR A 330 14.22 18.19 -2.42
N SER A 331 13.26 17.45 -2.95
CA SER A 331 12.23 16.75 -2.18
C SER A 331 12.05 15.31 -2.69
N SER A 332 11.68 14.43 -1.77
CA SER A 332 11.24 13.06 -2.06
C SER A 332 10.29 12.62 -0.95
N SER A 333 9.38 11.69 -1.24
CA SER A 333 8.62 11.01 -0.18
C SER A 333 9.55 10.18 0.69
N CYS A 334 9.22 10.11 1.98
CA CYS A 334 10.07 9.56 3.01
C CYS A 334 9.27 8.68 3.99
N GLN A 335 9.88 8.32 5.11
CA GLN A 335 9.28 7.46 6.12
C GLN A 335 7.99 8.09 6.65
N GLY A 336 6.89 7.34 6.66
CA GLY A 336 5.57 7.83 7.10
C GLY A 336 4.65 8.34 5.99
N ASP A 337 5.15 8.52 4.76
CA ASP A 337 4.32 8.80 3.57
C ASP A 337 3.80 7.53 2.89
N SER A 338 4.32 6.36 3.29
CA SER A 338 3.91 5.04 2.81
C SER A 338 2.39 4.89 2.80
N GLY A 339 1.83 4.40 1.70
CA GLY A 339 0.38 4.28 1.53
C GLY A 339 -0.37 5.58 1.21
N GLY A 340 0.29 6.74 1.28
CA GLY A 340 -0.29 8.02 0.88
C GLY A 340 -0.45 8.16 -0.65
N PRO A 341 -1.24 9.15 -1.11
CA PRO A 341 -1.55 9.30 -2.52
C PRO A 341 -0.50 10.10 -3.30
N ALA A 342 -0.40 9.75 -4.58
CA ALA A 342 0.08 10.63 -5.65
C ALA A 342 -1.13 11.12 -6.45
N LEU A 343 -1.30 12.44 -6.55
CA LEU A 343 -2.53 13.09 -7.02
C LEU A 343 -2.30 13.86 -8.32
N GLN A 344 -3.26 13.81 -9.24
CA GLN A 344 -3.29 14.65 -10.43
C GLN A 344 -4.67 15.30 -10.58
N LEU A 345 -4.68 16.55 -11.05
CA LEU A 345 -5.91 17.30 -11.30
C LEU A 345 -6.35 17.08 -12.76
N HIS A 346 -7.51 16.45 -12.97
CA HIS A 346 -8.14 16.25 -14.27
C HIS A 346 -9.49 16.95 -14.30
N ASP A 347 -9.70 17.87 -15.24
CA ASP A 347 -10.97 18.59 -15.44
C ASP A 347 -11.57 19.17 -14.14
N GLY A 348 -10.71 19.63 -13.24
CA GLY A 348 -11.08 20.23 -11.94
C GLY A 348 -11.36 19.22 -10.82
N GLN A 349 -11.06 17.93 -11.02
CA GLN A 349 -11.17 16.87 -10.02
C GLN A 349 -9.81 16.23 -9.75
N TRP A 350 -9.49 16.04 -8.47
CA TRP A 350 -8.30 15.31 -8.08
C TRP A 350 -8.55 13.80 -8.16
N VAL A 351 -7.64 13.12 -8.84
CA VAL A 351 -7.63 11.66 -8.93
C VAL A 351 -6.37 11.11 -8.27
N ILE A 352 -6.44 9.88 -7.76
CA ILE A 352 -5.29 9.17 -7.21
C ILE A 352 -4.59 8.32 -8.29
N GLU A 353 -3.43 8.76 -8.76
CA GLU A 353 -2.65 8.04 -9.77
C GLU A 353 -1.82 6.92 -9.16
N GLY A 354 -1.35 7.12 -7.92
CA GLY A 354 -0.42 6.22 -7.26
C GLY A 354 -0.62 6.12 -5.76
N VAL A 355 -0.18 5.00 -5.19
CA VAL A 355 -0.05 4.77 -3.75
C VAL A 355 1.43 4.65 -3.41
N THR A 356 1.95 5.46 -2.47
CA THR A 356 3.37 5.46 -2.08
C THR A 356 3.80 4.07 -1.64
N SER A 357 4.77 3.47 -2.32
CA SER A 357 5.20 2.08 -2.08
C SER A 357 6.60 2.02 -1.48
N PHE A 358 7.63 2.37 -2.25
CA PHE A 358 9.00 2.36 -1.74
C PHE A 358 9.88 3.40 -2.41
N GLY A 359 10.97 3.74 -1.74
CA GLY A 359 11.97 4.65 -2.24
C GLY A 359 13.35 4.29 -1.72
N HIS A 360 14.30 5.19 -1.94
CA HIS A 360 15.62 5.05 -1.36
C HIS A 360 15.55 5.11 0.18
N ARG A 361 16.41 4.37 0.88
CA ARG A 361 16.39 4.27 2.36
C ARG A 361 16.70 5.60 3.07
N GLN A 362 17.34 6.51 2.35
CA GLN A 362 17.77 7.80 2.85
C GLN A 362 17.05 8.87 2.05
N CYS A 363 16.30 9.73 2.74
CA CYS A 363 15.42 10.72 2.14
C CYS A 363 16.16 11.97 1.64
N GLU A 364 17.35 12.21 2.19
CA GLU A 364 18.18 13.40 1.92
C GLU A 364 19.31 13.13 0.92
N VAL A 365 19.38 11.95 0.30
CA VAL A 365 20.51 11.65 -0.61
C VAL A 365 20.38 12.41 -1.91
N LEU A 366 21.08 13.53 -1.96
CA LEU A 366 21.28 14.40 -3.12
C LEU A 366 22.09 13.74 -4.25
N ASP A 367 22.84 12.66 -3.96
CA ASP A 367 23.86 12.15 -4.90
C ASP A 367 23.33 11.11 -5.92
N HIS A 368 22.11 10.59 -5.78
CA HIS A 368 21.57 9.56 -6.68
C HIS A 368 20.22 9.83 -7.31
N LYS A 369 19.52 10.93 -6.97
CA LYS A 369 18.38 11.42 -7.79
C LYS A 369 17.31 10.33 -8.04
N MET A 370 17.16 9.40 -7.08
CA MET A 370 16.37 8.20 -7.25
C MET A 370 14.89 8.58 -7.21
N PRO A 371 14.09 8.23 -8.23
CA PRO A 371 12.65 8.41 -8.16
C PRO A 371 12.06 7.51 -7.07
N VAL A 372 10.97 7.97 -6.47
CA VAL A 372 10.16 7.16 -5.54
C VAL A 372 9.16 6.35 -6.35
N VAL A 373 8.98 5.09 -5.96
CA VAL A 373 8.11 4.12 -6.62
C VAL A 373 6.75 4.07 -5.94
N TYR A 374 5.71 4.10 -6.76
CA TYR A 374 4.31 4.04 -6.38
C TYR A 374 3.64 2.86 -7.03
N THR A 375 2.64 2.29 -6.37
CA THR A 375 1.74 1.35 -7.03
C THR A 375 0.83 2.11 -7.98
N ARG A 376 0.79 1.72 -9.26
CA ARG A 376 -0.04 2.32 -10.31
C ARG A 376 -1.51 1.96 -10.08
N VAL A 377 -2.34 2.90 -9.60
CA VAL A 377 -3.72 2.59 -9.18
C VAL A 377 -4.59 2.11 -10.35
N SER A 378 -4.42 2.69 -11.55
CA SER A 378 -5.15 2.30 -12.77
C SER A 378 -5.05 0.80 -13.09
N ALA A 379 -3.90 0.18 -12.82
CA ALA A 379 -3.65 -1.25 -13.04
C ALA A 379 -4.47 -2.17 -12.10
N TYR A 380 -5.00 -1.62 -11.00
CA TYR A 380 -5.76 -2.36 -10.00
C TYR A 380 -7.24 -1.98 -9.97
N LEU A 381 -7.72 -1.10 -10.86
CA LEU A 381 -9.13 -0.69 -10.91
C LEU A 381 -10.12 -1.86 -10.94
N PRO A 382 -9.93 -2.96 -11.71
CA PRO A 382 -10.85 -4.09 -11.66
C PRO A 382 -10.92 -4.76 -10.29
N TRP A 383 -9.79 -4.82 -9.57
CA TRP A 383 -9.72 -5.39 -8.22
C TRP A 383 -10.35 -4.45 -7.19
N ILE A 384 -10.06 -3.15 -7.28
CA ILE A 384 -10.63 -2.10 -6.42
C ILE A 384 -12.16 -2.09 -6.56
N ASN A 385 -12.66 -2.00 -7.80
CA ASN A 385 -14.08 -1.96 -8.10
C ASN A 385 -14.82 -3.22 -7.63
N GLY A 386 -14.17 -4.39 -7.75
CA GLY A 386 -14.72 -5.65 -7.27
C GLY A 386 -14.92 -5.71 -5.74
N ILE A 387 -14.15 -4.91 -4.98
CA ILE A 387 -14.27 -4.82 -3.52
C ILE A 387 -15.28 -3.75 -3.12
N ILE A 388 -15.21 -2.56 -3.70
CA ILE A 388 -16.10 -1.46 -3.29
C ILE A 388 -17.55 -1.65 -3.77
N SER A 389 -17.78 -2.55 -4.73
CA SER A 389 -19.12 -2.90 -5.22
C SER A 389 -19.74 -4.12 -4.51
N SER A 390 -19.02 -4.74 -3.56
CA SER A 390 -19.46 -5.92 -2.79
C SER A 390 -19.94 -5.53 -1.41
#